data_AF-A0A1I0BU49-F1
#
_entry.id   AF-A0A1I0BU49-F1
#
_cell.length_a   1.000
_cell.length_b   1.000
_cell.length_c   1.000
_cell.angle_alpha   90.00
_cell.angle_beta   90.00
_cell.angle_gamma   90.00
#
_symmetry.space_group_name_H-M   'P 1'
#
loop_
_entity.id
_entity.type
_entity.pdbx_description
1 polymer ?
#
loop_
_entity_poly.entity_id
_entity_poly.type
_entity_poly.pdbx_seq_one_letter_code
_entity_poly.pdbx_strand_id
1 'polypeptide(L)'
;MIFIETRKIQQTGGSTYIVSLPKKWAERAGITTGSQVTLQPQQDGTLNIAAEGSTQNPKKKNVIDVNGCVGDELVRLLIAAYLSGSDMIEIRGNRIQAEQKKIIRNVCYKLMGPEIIEETANSVLIQDLLNPNEVSIKKSVRRMFLISNSMLKDAMQALKDQDKDLALDVIERDDEVDRLFLLISKQFRTVLRGSRLPDTSETTIDEYHDLRLAASSLERIADHALKIAKTASTLNTQIPDKTMKLIESSSTTSSNMVEDAIDALYNQNTDLANQVIAKVDGTKVRIDDLNASLLDLESPEAIVALGTVADSIDRIGEYGANIAELAINLSMAIVQKK
;
A
#
# COMPACT_ATOMS: atom_id res chain seq x y z
N MET A 1 -18.84 18.92 21.33
CA MET A 1 -20.26 18.63 21.08
C MET A 1 -20.62 19.16 19.70
N ILE A 2 -21.02 18.30 18.76
CA ILE A 2 -21.41 18.72 17.41
C ILE A 2 -22.77 19.41 17.54
N PHE A 3 -22.83 20.70 17.20
CA PHE A 3 -24.07 21.47 17.21
C PHE A 3 -24.77 21.29 15.87
N ILE A 4 -25.95 20.67 15.89
CA ILE A 4 -26.81 20.53 14.71
C ILE A 4 -27.80 21.70 14.70
N GLU A 5 -27.85 22.44 13.59
CA GLU A 5 -28.80 23.54 13.39
C GLU A 5 -29.48 23.38 12.03
N THR A 6 -30.80 23.50 11.99
CA THR A 6 -31.61 23.36 10.77
C THR A 6 -31.97 24.74 10.20
N ARG A 7 -31.84 24.90 8.88
CA ARG A 7 -32.24 26.12 8.16
C ARG A 7 -33.23 25.77 7.06
N LYS A 8 -34.20 26.66 6.83
CA LYS A 8 -35.07 26.57 5.65
C LYS A 8 -34.31 27.09 4.43
N ILE A 9 -34.46 26.38 3.31
CA ILE A 9 -33.99 26.85 2.01
C ILE A 9 -34.92 27.97 1.53
N GLN A 10 -34.34 29.01 0.95
CA GLN A 10 -35.05 30.10 0.29
C GLN A 10 -34.76 30.04 -1.21
N GLN A 11 -35.77 30.24 -2.05
CA GLN A 11 -35.59 30.30 -3.51
C GLN A 11 -35.54 31.77 -3.94
N THR A 12 -34.60 32.11 -4.81
CA THR A 12 -34.45 33.46 -5.37
C THR A 12 -34.25 33.38 -6.89
N GLY A 13 -34.94 34.23 -7.64
CA GLY A 13 -34.77 34.31 -9.10
C GLY A 13 -35.23 33.08 -9.89
N GLY A 14 -36.07 32.22 -9.31
CA GLY A 14 -36.68 31.05 -9.99
C GLY A 14 -35.76 29.83 -10.14
N SER A 15 -34.43 30.00 -10.18
CA SER A 15 -33.48 28.91 -10.43
C SER A 15 -32.47 28.66 -9.31
N THR A 16 -32.37 29.56 -8.32
CA THR A 16 -31.31 29.49 -7.28
C THR A 16 -31.90 29.27 -5.90
N TYR A 17 -31.30 28.33 -5.16
CA TYR A 17 -31.59 28.09 -3.76
C TYR A 17 -30.50 28.71 -2.88
N ILE A 18 -30.91 29.32 -1.76
CA ILE A 18 -30.04 29.99 -0.81
C ILE A 18 -30.33 29.43 0.59
N VAL A 19 -29.27 29.18 1.36
CA VAL A 19 -29.34 28.78 2.77
C VAL A 19 -28.36 29.64 3.57
N SER A 20 -28.78 30.09 4.75
CA SER A 20 -27.91 30.88 5.64
C SER A 20 -26.95 30.00 6.41
N LEU A 21 -25.67 30.39 6.45
CA LEU A 21 -24.64 29.67 7.21
C LEU A 21 -24.78 29.93 8.73
N PRO A 22 -24.48 28.96 9.60
CA PRO A 22 -24.48 29.18 11.05
C PRO A 22 -23.46 30.25 11.44
N LYS A 23 -23.92 31.33 12.09
CA LYS A 23 -23.09 32.51 12.43
C LYS A 23 -21.80 32.15 13.17
N LYS A 24 -21.90 31.32 14.23
CA LYS A 24 -20.73 30.85 15.01
C LYS A 24 -19.73 30.02 14.20
N TRP A 25 -20.19 29.32 13.17
CA TRP A 25 -19.29 28.58 12.29
C TRP A 25 -18.63 29.54 11.29
N ALA A 26 -19.41 30.42 10.66
CA ALA A 26 -18.90 31.42 9.72
C ALA A 26 -17.83 32.34 10.36
N GLU A 27 -18.06 32.80 11.59
CA GLU A 27 -17.09 33.60 12.35
C GLU A 27 -15.78 32.84 12.62
N ARG A 28 -15.87 31.56 13.01
CA ARG A 28 -14.67 30.71 13.22
C ARG A 28 -13.92 30.40 11.93
N ALA A 29 -14.65 30.30 10.82
CA ALA A 29 -14.09 30.09 9.50
C ALA A 29 -13.58 31.38 8.84
N GLY A 30 -13.70 32.54 9.50
CA GLY A 30 -13.28 33.84 8.96
C GLY A 30 -14.12 34.33 7.77
N ILE A 31 -15.34 33.82 7.61
CA ILE A 31 -16.24 34.18 6.50
C ILE A 31 -16.94 35.49 6.85
N THR A 32 -16.74 36.51 6.02
CA THR A 32 -17.42 37.81 6.11
C THR A 32 -18.26 38.08 4.88
N THR A 33 -19.05 39.16 4.90
CA THR A 33 -19.75 39.62 3.70
C THR A 33 -18.77 39.83 2.55
N GLY A 34 -19.04 39.21 1.40
CA GLY A 34 -18.17 39.25 0.22
C GLY A 34 -17.13 38.12 0.13
N SER A 35 -16.93 37.31 1.19
CA SER A 35 -16.12 36.10 1.11
C SER A 35 -16.78 35.06 0.19
N GLN A 36 -15.99 34.38 -0.64
CA GLN A 36 -16.49 33.24 -1.39
C GLN A 36 -16.36 31.96 -0.56
N VAL A 37 -17.21 30.98 -0.87
CA VAL A 37 -17.18 29.65 -0.27
C VAL A 37 -17.26 28.60 -1.37
N THR A 38 -16.55 27.49 -1.20
CA THR A 38 -16.68 26.33 -2.09
C THR A 38 -17.84 25.46 -1.62
N LEU A 39 -18.70 25.06 -2.57
CA LEU A 39 -19.79 24.11 -2.35
C LEU A 39 -19.45 22.80 -3.06
N GLN A 40 -19.33 21.70 -2.32
CA GLN A 40 -18.95 20.40 -2.87
C GLN A 40 -19.99 19.33 -2.55
N PRO A 41 -20.84 18.96 -3.53
CA PRO A 41 -21.76 17.84 -3.38
C PRO A 41 -20.99 16.54 -3.15
N GLN A 42 -21.53 15.69 -2.27
CA GLN A 42 -21.00 14.35 -1.98
C GLN A 42 -21.95 13.28 -2.53
N GLN A 43 -21.45 12.06 -2.73
CA GLN A 43 -22.25 10.94 -3.23
C GLN A 43 -23.34 10.48 -2.24
N ASP A 44 -23.18 10.76 -0.94
CA ASP A 44 -24.15 10.45 0.12
C ASP A 44 -25.30 11.49 0.22
N GLY A 45 -25.34 12.47 -0.69
CA GLY A 45 -26.32 13.55 -0.70
C GLY A 45 -25.98 14.72 0.21
N THR A 46 -24.85 14.70 0.93
CA THR A 46 -24.39 15.83 1.74
C THR A 46 -23.73 16.91 0.87
N LEU A 47 -23.69 18.15 1.39
CA LEU A 47 -23.04 19.29 0.76
C LEU A 47 -21.97 19.84 1.70
N ASN A 48 -20.70 19.72 1.30
CA ASN A 48 -19.58 20.29 2.05
C ASN A 48 -19.38 21.76 1.68
N ILE A 49 -19.29 22.63 2.69
CA ILE A 49 -19.07 24.07 2.54
C ILE A 49 -17.74 24.45 3.20
N ALA A 50 -16.84 25.10 2.47
CA ALA A 50 -15.55 25.57 2.97
C ALA A 50 -15.28 27.03 2.56
N ALA A 51 -14.60 27.80 3.41
CA ALA A 51 -14.20 29.17 3.08
C ALA A 51 -13.10 29.17 2.01
N GLU A 52 -13.16 30.10 1.06
CA GLU A 52 -12.08 30.28 0.09
C GLU A 52 -10.79 30.68 0.82
N GLY A 53 -9.71 29.91 0.60
CA GLY A 53 -8.42 30.10 1.31
C GLY A 53 -8.27 29.33 2.63
N SER A 54 -9.33 28.77 3.22
CA SER A 54 -9.20 27.83 4.35
C SER A 54 -8.62 26.47 3.93
N THR A 55 -8.33 26.30 2.64
CA THR A 55 -7.63 25.16 2.06
C THR A 55 -6.13 25.19 2.27
N GLN A 56 -5.54 26.30 2.76
CA GLN A 56 -4.20 26.25 3.32
C GLN A 56 -4.27 25.59 4.70
N ASN A 57 -4.34 24.26 4.69
CA ASN A 57 -3.99 23.49 5.88
C ASN A 57 -2.59 23.98 6.31
N PRO A 58 -2.40 24.45 7.56
CA PRO A 58 -1.05 24.72 8.04
C PRO A 58 -0.22 23.47 7.80
N LYS A 59 0.95 23.62 7.18
CA LYS A 59 1.83 22.48 6.86
C LYS A 59 1.95 21.60 8.09
N LYS A 60 1.48 20.36 7.99
CA LYS A 60 1.46 19.41 9.10
C LYS A 60 2.91 19.08 9.43
N LYS A 61 3.33 19.43 10.63
CA LYS A 61 4.70 19.24 11.09
C LYS A 61 4.72 18.22 12.22
N ASN A 62 5.50 17.17 12.05
CA ASN A 62 5.89 16.27 13.14
C ASN A 62 7.26 16.63 13.66
N VAL A 63 7.46 16.42 14.96
CA VAL A 63 8.77 16.58 15.61
C VAL A 63 9.14 15.25 16.27
N ILE A 64 10.35 14.76 15.99
CA ILE A 64 10.92 13.55 16.57
C ILE A 64 12.14 13.98 17.39
N ASP A 65 12.13 13.69 18.70
CA ASP A 65 13.32 13.81 19.53
C ASP A 65 14.14 12.52 19.43
N VAL A 66 15.42 12.63 19.06
CA VAL A 66 16.32 11.46 18.88
C VAL A 66 17.36 11.30 19.97
N ASN A 67 17.22 12.01 21.09
CA ASN A 67 18.10 11.80 22.25
C ASN A 67 17.94 10.38 22.80
N GLY A 68 18.93 9.52 22.54
CA GLY A 68 18.90 8.10 22.95
C GLY A 68 18.16 7.16 21.98
N CYS A 69 17.62 7.66 20.87
CA CYS A 69 16.90 6.86 19.88
C CYS A 69 17.79 6.52 18.68
N VAL A 70 18.05 5.23 18.44
CA VAL A 70 18.91 4.73 17.34
C VAL A 70 18.36 3.43 16.74
N GLY A 71 18.97 2.95 15.66
CA GLY A 71 18.60 1.70 15.00
C GLY A 71 17.14 1.65 14.55
N ASP A 72 16.51 0.49 14.71
CA ASP A 72 15.15 0.20 14.24
C ASP A 72 14.06 1.02 14.94
N GLU A 73 14.35 1.55 16.14
CA GLU A 73 13.42 2.48 16.81
C GLU A 73 13.28 3.77 16.00
N LEU A 74 14.41 4.35 15.58
CA LEU A 74 14.41 5.56 14.77
C LEU A 74 13.75 5.33 13.40
N VAL A 75 14.01 4.18 12.76
CA VAL A 75 13.35 3.78 11.51
C VAL A 75 11.82 3.79 11.69
N ARG A 76 11.32 3.15 12.76
CA ARG A 76 9.88 3.06 13.03
C ARG A 76 9.25 4.44 13.27
N LEU A 77 9.93 5.33 14.00
CA LEU A 77 9.44 6.70 14.21
C LEU A 77 9.38 7.51 12.91
N LEU A 78 10.38 7.39 12.04
CA LEU A 78 10.41 8.07 10.75
C LEU A 78 9.28 7.57 9.82
N ILE A 79 9.09 6.24 9.73
CA ILE A 79 7.98 5.66 8.95
C ILE A 79 6.64 6.09 9.52
N ALA A 80 6.47 6.10 10.85
CA ALA A 80 5.24 6.56 11.48
C ALA A 80 4.94 8.04 11.17
N ALA A 81 5.97 8.89 11.22
CA ALA A 81 5.85 10.31 10.88
C ALA A 81 5.54 10.54 9.40
N TYR A 82 6.02 9.67 8.50
CA TYR A 82 5.66 9.69 7.09
C TYR A 82 4.19 9.27 6.88
N LEU A 83 3.77 8.16 7.50
CA LEU A 83 2.40 7.63 7.39
C LEU A 83 1.33 8.56 8.02
N SER A 84 1.74 9.45 8.93
CA SER A 84 0.83 10.48 9.45
C SER A 84 0.51 11.58 8.43
N GLY A 85 1.10 11.54 7.22
CA GLY A 85 0.83 12.49 6.15
C GLY A 85 1.25 13.91 6.53
N SER A 86 2.38 14.03 7.23
CA SER A 86 2.97 15.31 7.59
C SER A 86 3.77 15.87 6.43
N ASP A 87 3.57 17.15 6.10
CA ASP A 87 4.31 17.86 5.07
C ASP A 87 5.78 18.08 5.47
N MET A 88 6.04 18.14 6.78
CA MET A 88 7.37 18.28 7.35
C MET A 88 7.59 17.33 8.53
N ILE A 89 8.78 16.73 8.57
CA ILE A 89 9.26 15.93 9.70
C ILE A 89 10.55 16.59 10.19
N GLU A 90 10.51 17.13 11.40
CA GLU A 90 11.69 17.71 12.04
C GLU A 90 12.24 16.73 13.07
N ILE A 91 13.52 16.40 12.92
CA ILE A 91 14.23 15.49 13.81
C ILE A 91 15.18 16.34 14.64
N ARG A 92 15.03 16.36 15.97
CA ARG A 92 15.82 17.20 16.88
C ARG A 92 16.57 16.37 17.91
N GLY A 93 17.74 16.85 18.33
CA GLY A 93 18.47 16.28 19.44
C GLY A 93 19.60 17.19 19.94
N ASN A 94 20.21 16.82 21.06
CA ASN A 94 21.39 17.51 21.60
C ASN A 94 22.58 17.45 20.64
N ARG A 95 22.69 16.35 19.89
CA ARG A 95 23.55 16.18 18.72
C ARG A 95 23.03 15.00 17.90
N ILE A 96 22.80 15.21 16.61
CA ILE A 96 22.43 14.14 15.70
C ILE A 96 23.70 13.34 15.34
N GLN A 97 23.74 12.07 15.76
CA GLN A 97 24.88 11.19 15.57
C GLN A 97 25.02 10.73 14.11
N ALA A 98 26.22 10.30 13.70
CA ALA A 98 26.47 9.83 12.33
C ALA A 98 25.59 8.63 11.94
N GLU A 99 25.36 7.71 12.88
CA GLU A 99 24.46 6.58 12.69
C GLU A 99 23.01 7.03 12.45
N GLN A 100 22.51 7.98 13.25
CA GLN A 100 21.18 8.56 13.08
C GLN A 100 21.04 9.25 11.71
N LYS A 101 22.06 10.00 11.29
CA LYS A 101 22.09 10.61 9.94
C LYS A 101 22.03 9.57 8.83
N LYS A 102 22.74 8.45 8.97
CA LYS A 102 22.70 7.34 8.01
C LYS A 102 21.30 6.73 7.94
N ILE A 103 20.67 6.48 9.08
CA ILE A 103 19.29 5.96 9.16
C ILE A 103 18.31 6.93 8.49
N ILE A 104 18.39 8.22 8.81
CA ILE A 104 17.52 9.26 8.25
C ILE A 104 17.63 9.28 6.71
N ARG A 105 18.85 9.29 6.17
CA ARG A 105 19.07 9.25 4.71
C ARG A 105 18.52 7.99 4.08
N ASN A 106 18.80 6.82 4.68
CA ASN A 106 18.31 5.54 4.17
C ASN A 106 16.78 5.50 4.13
N VAL A 107 16.10 6.02 5.15
CA VAL A 107 14.63 6.10 5.15
C VAL A 107 14.13 7.05 4.07
N CYS A 108 14.74 8.23 3.88
CA CYS A 108 14.37 9.13 2.79
C CYS A 108 14.49 8.45 1.41
N TYR A 109 15.58 7.70 1.17
CA TYR A 109 15.76 6.95 -0.09
C TYR A 109 14.67 5.89 -0.32
N LYS A 110 14.21 5.22 0.74
CA LYS A 110 13.17 4.18 0.68
C LYS A 110 11.73 4.72 0.56
N LEU A 111 11.51 6.03 0.69
CA LEU A 111 10.17 6.64 0.68
C LEU A 111 9.95 7.51 -0.56
N MET A 112 8.69 7.68 -1.01
CA MET A 112 8.35 8.59 -2.12
C MET A 112 7.96 9.97 -1.61
N GLY A 113 8.75 10.99 -1.96
CA GLY A 113 8.48 12.39 -1.66
C GLY A 113 9.38 13.03 -0.60
N PRO A 114 9.73 12.37 0.52
CA PRO A 114 10.56 12.95 1.57
C PRO A 114 11.97 13.31 1.08
N GLU A 115 12.31 14.59 1.18
CA GLU A 115 13.65 15.12 0.90
C GLU A 115 14.21 15.87 2.11
N ILE A 116 15.51 15.70 2.38
CA ILE A 116 16.20 16.44 3.44
C ILE A 116 16.49 17.84 2.92
N ILE A 117 15.85 18.85 3.52
CA ILE A 117 15.99 20.26 3.12
C ILE A 117 16.93 21.05 4.04
N GLU A 118 17.11 20.60 5.28
CA GLU A 118 18.03 21.21 6.23
C GLU A 118 18.71 20.12 7.06
N GLU A 119 20.02 20.23 7.24
CA GLU A 119 20.80 19.36 8.12
C GLU A 119 21.80 20.19 8.92
N THR A 120 21.67 20.18 10.25
CA THR A 120 22.59 20.83 11.19
C THR A 120 23.20 19.80 12.14
N ALA A 121 23.94 20.26 13.16
CA ALA A 121 24.43 19.39 14.23
C ALA A 121 23.31 18.89 15.16
N ASN A 122 22.18 19.60 15.24
CA ASN A 122 21.13 19.42 16.24
C ASN A 122 19.74 19.14 15.66
N SER A 123 19.57 19.37 14.36
CA SER A 123 18.29 19.23 13.68
C SER A 123 18.46 18.71 12.25
N VAL A 124 17.51 17.89 11.80
CA VAL A 124 17.31 17.52 10.39
C VAL A 124 15.86 17.82 10.04
N LEU A 125 15.64 18.59 8.97
CA LEU A 125 14.30 18.88 8.47
C LEU A 125 14.08 18.14 7.16
N ILE A 126 13.07 17.27 7.15
CA ILE A 126 12.59 16.56 5.97
C ILE A 126 11.31 17.24 5.51
N GLN A 127 11.20 17.51 4.21
CA GLN A 127 9.98 17.97 3.58
C GLN A 127 9.46 16.91 2.62
N ASP A 128 8.18 16.61 2.71
CA ASP A 128 7.49 15.78 1.73
C ASP A 128 7.15 16.62 0.49
N LEU A 129 7.75 16.27 -0.64
CA LEU A 129 7.58 16.99 -1.91
C LEU A 129 6.50 16.37 -2.80
N LEU A 130 5.97 15.21 -2.44
CA LEU A 130 4.96 14.53 -3.25
C LEU A 130 3.58 15.11 -2.95
N ASN A 131 2.87 15.58 -3.96
CA ASN A 131 1.45 15.90 -3.85
C ASN A 131 0.65 14.59 -3.88
N PRO A 132 0.05 14.12 -2.77
CA PRO A 132 -0.65 12.85 -2.74
C PRO A 132 -1.90 12.84 -3.63
N ASN A 133 -2.40 14.01 -4.03
CA ASN A 133 -3.57 14.18 -4.89
C ASN A 133 -3.28 13.89 -6.38
N GLU A 134 -2.03 13.72 -6.77
CA GLU A 134 -1.65 13.48 -8.17
C GLU A 134 -1.45 11.98 -8.47
N VAL A 135 -1.36 11.14 -7.44
CA VAL A 135 -1.07 9.71 -7.62
C VAL A 135 -2.33 8.88 -7.41
N SER A 136 -2.80 8.24 -8.48
CA SER A 136 -3.94 7.33 -8.42
C SER A 136 -3.58 6.05 -7.64
N ILE A 137 -4.41 5.71 -6.64
CA ILE A 137 -4.27 4.45 -5.89
C ILE A 137 -4.45 3.23 -6.82
N LYS A 138 -5.40 3.28 -7.76
CA LYS A 138 -5.64 2.21 -8.75
C LYS A 138 -4.40 1.95 -9.59
N LYS A 139 -3.71 3.00 -10.05
CA LYS A 139 -2.46 2.86 -10.82
C LYS A 139 -1.32 2.32 -9.95
N SER A 140 -1.26 2.75 -8.68
CA SER A 140 -0.23 2.30 -7.73
C SER A 140 -0.36 0.83 -7.40
N VAL A 141 -1.57 0.35 -7.09
CA VAL A 141 -1.87 -1.07 -6.86
C VAL A 141 -1.53 -1.91 -8.10
N ARG A 142 -1.91 -1.44 -9.30
CA ARG A 142 -1.59 -2.14 -10.56
C ARG A 142 -0.08 -2.26 -10.77
N ARG A 143 0.66 -1.18 -10.46
CA ARG A 143 2.12 -1.18 -10.55
C ARG A 143 2.74 -2.15 -9.55
N MET A 144 2.26 -2.18 -8.30
CA MET A 144 2.70 -3.16 -7.30
C MET A 144 2.52 -4.59 -7.81
N PHE A 145 1.36 -4.91 -8.39
CA PHE A 145 1.09 -6.22 -8.97
C PHE A 145 2.09 -6.58 -10.09
N LEU A 146 2.34 -5.66 -11.03
CA LEU A 146 3.26 -5.92 -12.13
C LEU A 146 4.69 -6.19 -11.64
N ILE A 147 5.14 -5.47 -10.61
CA ILE A 147 6.47 -5.67 -10.00
C ILE A 147 6.49 -6.98 -9.21
N SER A 148 5.54 -7.22 -8.31
CA SER A 148 5.51 -8.43 -7.49
C SER A 148 5.39 -9.71 -8.32
N ASN A 149 4.63 -9.66 -9.42
CA ASN A 149 4.48 -10.78 -10.34
C ASN A 149 5.76 -11.04 -11.17
N SER A 150 6.48 -9.98 -11.59
CA SER A 150 7.78 -10.16 -12.26
C SER A 150 8.83 -10.68 -11.28
N MET A 151 8.86 -10.17 -10.05
CA MET A 151 9.72 -10.68 -8.98
C MET A 151 9.50 -12.17 -8.74
N LEU A 152 8.25 -12.64 -8.69
CA LEU A 152 7.96 -14.06 -8.53
C LEU A 152 8.50 -14.88 -9.71
N LYS A 153 8.24 -14.45 -10.95
CA LYS A 153 8.70 -15.15 -12.16
C LYS A 153 10.23 -15.25 -12.19
N ASP A 154 10.91 -14.15 -11.87
CA ASP A 154 12.37 -14.09 -11.87
C ASP A 154 12.98 -14.85 -10.68
N ALA A 155 12.35 -14.84 -9.50
CA ALA A 155 12.79 -15.64 -8.35
C ALA A 155 12.70 -17.15 -8.66
N MET A 156 11.64 -17.58 -9.34
CA MET A 156 11.50 -18.96 -9.79
C MET A 156 12.53 -19.35 -10.85
N GLN A 157 12.80 -18.45 -11.80
CA GLN A 157 13.83 -18.66 -12.81
C GLN A 157 15.22 -18.74 -12.18
N ALA A 158 15.54 -17.84 -11.25
CA ALA A 158 16.78 -17.84 -10.50
C ALA A 158 16.97 -19.14 -9.70
N LEU A 159 15.91 -19.64 -9.07
CA LEU A 159 15.95 -20.90 -8.34
C LEU A 159 16.24 -22.10 -9.25
N LYS A 160 15.60 -22.14 -10.43
CA LYS A 160 15.75 -23.21 -11.41
C LYS A 160 17.16 -23.25 -12.01
N ASP A 161 17.64 -22.10 -12.45
CA ASP A 161 18.90 -21.98 -13.18
C ASP A 161 20.11 -21.80 -12.26
N GLN A 162 19.87 -21.70 -10.94
CA GLN A 162 20.86 -21.32 -9.93
C GLN A 162 21.53 -19.96 -10.24
N ASP A 163 20.76 -19.04 -10.81
CA ASP A 163 21.21 -17.71 -11.18
C ASP A 163 21.18 -16.77 -9.97
N LYS A 164 22.36 -16.61 -9.35
CA LYS A 164 22.53 -15.75 -8.18
C LYS A 164 22.43 -14.26 -8.52
N ASP A 165 22.74 -13.85 -9.74
CA ASP A 165 22.67 -12.45 -10.16
C ASP A 165 21.20 -12.03 -10.30
N LEU A 166 20.40 -12.86 -10.98
CA LEU A 166 18.95 -12.66 -11.06
C LEU A 166 18.27 -12.68 -9.69
N ALA A 167 18.72 -13.55 -8.78
CA ALA A 167 18.23 -13.57 -7.41
C ALA A 167 18.51 -12.26 -6.64
N LEU A 168 19.69 -11.66 -6.84
CA LEU A 168 20.05 -10.37 -6.21
C LEU A 168 19.22 -9.22 -6.77
N ASP A 169 18.96 -9.21 -8.08
CA ASP A 169 18.07 -8.21 -8.70
C ASP A 169 16.64 -8.28 -8.15
N VAL A 170 16.09 -9.48 -7.93
CA VAL A 170 14.78 -9.63 -7.26
C VAL A 170 14.82 -9.08 -5.83
N ILE A 171 15.92 -9.31 -5.10
CA ILE A 171 16.08 -8.80 -3.73
C ILE A 171 16.04 -7.27 -3.70
N GLU A 172 16.62 -6.60 -4.69
CA GLU A 172 16.62 -5.13 -4.76
C GLU A 172 15.24 -4.56 -5.15
N ARG A 173 14.49 -5.24 -6.03
CA ARG A 173 13.15 -4.80 -6.46
C ARG A 173 12.10 -4.80 -5.35
N ASP A 174 12.31 -5.55 -4.27
CA ASP A 174 11.44 -5.56 -3.09
C ASP A 174 11.26 -4.16 -2.47
N ASP A 175 12.35 -3.38 -2.41
CA ASP A 175 12.33 -2.00 -1.93
C ASP A 175 11.38 -1.10 -2.77
N GLU A 176 11.16 -1.40 -4.06
CA GLU A 176 10.20 -0.67 -4.88
C GLU A 176 8.75 -0.96 -4.49
N VAL A 177 8.43 -2.21 -4.16
CA VAL A 177 7.08 -2.62 -3.73
C VAL A 177 6.78 -2.03 -2.36
N ASP A 178 7.72 -2.10 -1.42
CA ASP A 178 7.64 -1.47 -0.09
C ASP A 178 7.34 0.02 -0.20
N ARG A 179 8.09 0.71 -1.06
CA ARG A 179 7.96 2.16 -1.27
C ARG A 179 6.58 2.53 -1.82
N LEU A 180 6.03 1.73 -2.73
CA LEU A 180 4.65 1.91 -3.24
C LEU A 180 3.60 1.61 -2.16
N PHE A 181 3.78 0.55 -1.38
CA PHE A 181 2.87 0.18 -0.29
C PHE A 181 2.79 1.27 0.78
N LEU A 182 3.94 1.84 1.17
CA LEU A 182 4.02 2.93 2.13
C LEU A 182 3.36 4.21 1.59
N LEU A 183 3.50 4.51 0.29
CA LEU A 183 2.73 5.60 -0.33
C LEU A 183 1.22 5.36 -0.21
N ILE A 184 0.73 4.19 -0.65
CA ILE A 184 -0.70 3.87 -0.61
C ILE A 184 -1.25 3.97 0.82
N SER A 185 -0.49 3.45 1.79
CA SER A 185 -0.84 3.52 3.21
C SER A 185 -0.91 4.97 3.72
N LYS A 186 0.02 5.83 3.32
CA LYS A 186 0.00 7.26 3.63
C LYS A 186 -1.18 7.98 2.98
N GLN A 187 -1.47 7.69 1.71
CA GLN A 187 -2.62 8.26 1.00
C GLN A 187 -3.94 7.90 1.70
N PHE A 188 -4.15 6.61 2.00
CA PHE A 188 -5.34 6.14 2.69
C PHE A 188 -5.53 6.82 4.06
N ARG A 189 -4.48 6.91 4.88
CA ARG A 189 -4.54 7.61 6.17
C ARG A 189 -4.81 9.11 6.01
N THR A 190 -4.33 9.72 4.94
CA THR A 190 -4.51 11.14 4.65
C THR A 190 -5.96 11.44 4.27
N VAL A 191 -6.58 10.56 3.47
CA VAL A 191 -8.02 10.57 3.16
C VAL A 191 -8.86 10.42 4.43
N LEU A 192 -8.55 9.43 5.30
CA LEU A 192 -9.27 9.24 6.57
C LEU A 192 -9.23 10.45 7.51
N ARG A 193 -8.19 11.29 7.41
CA ARG A 193 -8.06 12.53 8.19
C ARG A 193 -8.80 13.73 7.57
N GLY A 194 -9.70 13.49 6.62
CA GLY A 194 -10.50 14.54 5.98
C GLY A 194 -9.78 15.30 4.87
N SER A 195 -8.65 14.78 4.37
CA SER A 195 -8.07 15.32 3.14
C SER A 195 -8.92 14.88 1.95
N ARG A 196 -8.97 15.70 0.89
CA ARG A 196 -9.70 15.36 -0.33
C ARG A 196 -9.18 14.04 -0.90
N LEU A 197 -10.09 13.22 -1.41
CA LEU A 197 -9.70 12.10 -2.27
C LEU A 197 -8.96 12.69 -3.48
N PRO A 198 -7.78 12.14 -3.85
CA PRO A 198 -7.07 12.54 -5.07
C PRO A 198 -7.95 12.51 -6.32
N ASP A 199 -8.89 11.56 -6.33
CA ASP A 199 -9.73 11.21 -7.46
C ASP A 199 -11.21 11.28 -7.05
N THR A 200 -11.72 12.50 -6.80
CA THR A 200 -13.08 12.72 -6.29
C THR A 200 -14.19 12.26 -7.25
N SER A 201 -13.85 11.98 -8.51
CA SER A 201 -14.82 11.58 -9.53
C SER A 201 -15.08 10.07 -9.61
N GLU A 202 -14.09 9.22 -9.26
CA GLU A 202 -14.18 7.79 -9.62
C GLU A 202 -13.99 6.80 -8.47
N THR A 203 -13.30 7.15 -7.39
CA THR A 203 -12.96 6.17 -6.34
C THR A 203 -13.64 6.50 -5.01
N THR A 204 -14.46 5.59 -4.49
CA THR A 204 -15.13 5.76 -3.19
C THR A 204 -14.14 5.51 -2.03
N ILE A 205 -14.50 5.90 -0.80
CA ILE A 205 -13.69 5.58 0.39
C ILE A 205 -13.60 4.06 0.59
N ASP A 206 -14.70 3.34 0.34
CA ASP A 206 -14.74 1.87 0.44
C ASP A 206 -13.80 1.22 -0.58
N GLU A 207 -13.83 1.68 -1.83
CA GLU A 207 -12.91 1.21 -2.87
C GLU A 207 -11.45 1.55 -2.53
N TYR A 208 -11.20 2.73 -1.93
CA TYR A 208 -9.87 3.11 -1.45
C TYR A 208 -9.37 2.16 -0.33
N HIS A 209 -10.29 1.73 0.54
CA HIS A 209 -9.99 0.77 1.59
C HIS A 209 -9.63 -0.60 1.02
N ASP A 210 -10.46 -1.12 0.11
CA ASP A 210 -10.25 -2.43 -0.52
C ASP A 210 -8.96 -2.44 -1.35
N LEU A 211 -8.67 -1.38 -2.12
CA LEU A 211 -7.42 -1.23 -2.86
C LEU A 211 -6.19 -1.18 -1.93
N ARG A 212 -6.31 -0.54 -0.75
CA ARG A 212 -5.24 -0.58 0.26
C ARG A 212 -5.04 -1.98 0.83
N LEU A 213 -6.12 -2.75 1.01
CA LEU A 213 -6.01 -4.14 1.47
C LEU A 213 -5.37 -5.02 0.40
N ALA A 214 -5.75 -4.85 -0.87
CA ALA A 214 -5.11 -5.52 -1.99
C ALA A 214 -3.62 -5.19 -2.10
N ALA A 215 -3.24 -3.92 -1.90
CA ALA A 215 -1.83 -3.52 -1.82
C ALA A 215 -1.06 -4.25 -0.73
N SER A 216 -1.68 -4.48 0.43
CA SER A 216 -1.05 -5.26 1.51
C SER A 216 -0.85 -6.73 1.14
N SER A 217 -1.76 -7.34 0.39
CA SER A 217 -1.58 -8.70 -0.12
C SER A 217 -0.47 -8.76 -1.17
N LEU A 218 -0.37 -7.75 -2.05
CA LEU A 218 0.69 -7.66 -3.07
C LEU A 218 2.09 -7.45 -2.47
N GLU A 219 2.22 -6.64 -1.43
CA GLU A 219 3.48 -6.50 -0.68
C GLU A 219 3.89 -7.83 -0.04
N ARG A 220 2.96 -8.56 0.58
CA ARG A 220 3.26 -9.90 1.09
C ARG A 220 3.64 -10.90 -0.01
N ILE A 221 3.07 -10.79 -1.21
CA ILE A 221 3.49 -11.61 -2.36
C ILE A 221 4.93 -11.28 -2.77
N ALA A 222 5.31 -9.99 -2.79
CA ALA A 222 6.68 -9.56 -3.05
C ALA A 222 7.66 -10.08 -1.98
N ASP A 223 7.29 -10.01 -0.70
CA ASP A 223 8.04 -10.60 0.42
C ASP A 223 8.33 -12.10 0.21
N HIS A 224 7.34 -12.85 -0.31
CA HIS A 224 7.51 -14.27 -0.58
C HIS A 224 8.37 -14.53 -1.82
N ALA A 225 8.25 -13.70 -2.87
CA ALA A 225 9.18 -13.72 -3.99
C ALA A 225 10.63 -13.42 -3.53
N LEU A 226 10.82 -12.45 -2.63
CA LEU A 226 12.10 -12.15 -1.99
C LEU A 226 12.66 -13.35 -1.22
N LYS A 227 11.84 -14.09 -0.45
CA LYS A 227 12.27 -15.31 0.26
C LYS A 227 12.73 -16.40 -0.71
N ILE A 228 12.04 -16.58 -1.83
CA ILE A 228 12.43 -17.52 -2.88
C ILE A 228 13.76 -17.10 -3.50
N ALA A 229 13.92 -15.81 -3.83
CA ALA A 229 15.17 -15.27 -4.37
C ALA A 229 16.35 -15.41 -3.39
N LYS A 230 16.14 -15.12 -2.09
CA LYS A 230 17.15 -15.37 -1.05
C LYS A 230 17.55 -16.84 -1.00
N THR A 231 16.59 -17.76 -1.15
CA THR A 231 16.86 -19.19 -1.24
C THR A 231 17.69 -19.51 -2.48
N ALA A 232 17.31 -19.01 -3.66
CA ALA A 232 18.06 -19.19 -4.90
C ALA A 232 19.50 -18.66 -4.82
N SER A 233 19.71 -17.52 -4.14
CA SER A 233 21.04 -16.92 -3.98
C SER A 233 22.00 -17.73 -3.10
N THR A 234 21.47 -18.53 -2.18
CA THR A 234 22.25 -19.22 -1.14
C THR A 234 22.31 -20.74 -1.32
N LEU A 235 21.29 -21.34 -1.94
CA LEU A 235 21.23 -22.78 -2.18
C LEU A 235 22.28 -23.20 -3.21
N ASN A 236 23.17 -24.12 -2.83
CA ASN A 236 24.20 -24.67 -3.73
C ASN A 236 23.91 -26.12 -4.13
N THR A 237 22.80 -26.69 -3.66
CA THR A 237 22.40 -28.07 -3.96
C THR A 237 21.57 -28.10 -5.23
N GLN A 238 21.89 -29.03 -6.13
CA GLN A 238 21.09 -29.25 -7.34
C GLN A 238 19.72 -29.80 -6.97
N ILE A 239 18.66 -29.17 -7.46
CA ILE A 239 17.28 -29.59 -7.25
C ILE A 239 16.97 -30.73 -8.24
N PRO A 240 16.49 -31.90 -7.79
CA PRO A 240 16.09 -32.96 -8.71
C PRO A 240 14.98 -32.50 -9.66
N ASP A 241 15.05 -32.89 -10.94
CA ASP A 241 14.08 -32.49 -11.97
C ASP A 241 12.61 -32.75 -11.59
N LYS A 242 12.35 -33.85 -10.88
CA LYS A 242 11.01 -34.20 -10.38
C LYS A 242 10.50 -33.14 -9.40
N THR A 243 11.33 -32.76 -8.43
CA THR A 243 11.03 -31.74 -7.43
C THR A 243 10.88 -30.37 -8.09
N MET A 244 11.79 -30.01 -8.99
CA MET A 244 11.72 -28.73 -9.69
C MET A 244 10.43 -28.58 -10.51
N LYS A 245 9.95 -29.65 -11.18
CA LYS A 245 8.67 -29.63 -11.89
C LYS A 245 7.46 -29.42 -10.96
N LEU A 246 7.49 -29.99 -9.75
CA LEU A 246 6.44 -29.76 -8.74
C LEU A 246 6.46 -28.31 -8.25
N ILE A 247 7.66 -27.76 -8.03
CA ILE A 247 7.86 -26.35 -7.69
C ILE A 247 7.30 -25.43 -8.79
N GLU A 248 7.68 -25.64 -10.05
CA GLU A 248 7.22 -24.81 -11.18
C GLU A 248 5.71 -24.86 -11.38
N SER A 249 5.13 -26.06 -11.34
CA SER A 249 3.68 -26.24 -11.53
C SER A 249 2.85 -25.67 -10.38
N SER A 250 3.34 -25.77 -9.14
CA SER A 250 2.71 -25.15 -7.97
C SER A 250 2.82 -23.63 -8.05
N SER A 251 4.01 -23.09 -8.35
CA SER A 251 4.23 -21.65 -8.50
C SER A 251 3.39 -21.05 -9.63
N THR A 252 3.28 -21.74 -10.77
CA THR A 252 2.43 -21.30 -11.90
C THR A 252 0.98 -21.19 -11.47
N THR A 253 0.50 -22.12 -10.64
CA THR A 253 -0.88 -22.12 -10.16
C THR A 253 -1.14 -20.94 -9.23
N SER A 254 -0.27 -20.73 -8.23
CA SER A 254 -0.36 -19.60 -7.32
C SER A 254 -0.23 -18.25 -8.05
N SER A 255 0.69 -18.15 -9.02
CA SER A 255 0.86 -16.95 -9.86
C SER A 255 -0.42 -16.65 -10.64
N ASN A 256 -1.01 -17.65 -11.31
CA ASN A 256 -2.25 -17.47 -12.06
C ASN A 256 -3.43 -17.08 -11.14
N MET A 257 -3.48 -17.60 -9.91
CA MET A 257 -4.49 -17.18 -8.94
C MET A 257 -4.37 -15.69 -8.60
N VAL A 258 -3.16 -15.15 -8.47
CA VAL A 258 -2.93 -13.72 -8.24
C VAL A 258 -3.30 -12.89 -9.48
N GLU A 259 -2.91 -13.33 -10.68
CA GLU A 259 -3.26 -12.66 -11.94
C GLU A 259 -4.79 -12.59 -12.10
N ASP A 260 -5.49 -13.73 -11.97
CA ASP A 260 -6.95 -13.83 -12.04
C ASP A 260 -7.65 -12.97 -10.96
N ALA A 261 -7.10 -12.93 -9.74
CA ALA A 261 -7.67 -12.15 -8.64
C ALA A 261 -7.56 -10.64 -8.89
N ILE A 262 -6.44 -10.18 -9.43
CA ILE A 262 -6.25 -8.78 -9.82
C ILE A 262 -7.19 -8.43 -10.97
N ASP A 263 -7.30 -9.28 -11.99
CA ASP A 263 -8.25 -9.07 -13.08
C ASP A 263 -9.70 -9.03 -12.57
N ALA A 264 -10.06 -9.88 -11.60
CA ALA A 264 -11.36 -9.85 -10.96
C ALA A 264 -11.59 -8.54 -10.19
N LEU A 265 -10.59 -8.05 -9.46
CA LEU A 265 -10.66 -6.81 -8.68
C LEU A 265 -10.90 -5.58 -9.58
N TYR A 266 -10.15 -5.45 -10.68
CA TYR A 266 -10.28 -4.29 -11.58
C TYR A 266 -11.52 -4.35 -12.47
N ASN A 267 -12.00 -5.54 -12.83
CA ASN A 267 -13.15 -5.73 -13.70
C ASN A 267 -14.45 -6.06 -12.93
N GLN A 268 -14.41 -6.10 -11.60
CA GLN A 268 -15.55 -6.45 -10.73
C GLN A 268 -16.17 -7.81 -11.07
N ASN A 269 -15.33 -8.76 -11.49
CA ASN A 269 -15.77 -10.08 -11.96
C ASN A 269 -15.86 -11.05 -10.79
N THR A 270 -17.06 -11.17 -10.20
CA THR A 270 -17.34 -12.06 -9.07
C THR A 270 -17.17 -13.53 -9.41
N ASP A 271 -17.47 -13.93 -10.65
CA ASP A 271 -17.36 -15.33 -11.07
C ASP A 271 -15.89 -15.75 -11.12
N LEU A 272 -15.03 -14.90 -11.69
CA LEU A 272 -13.59 -15.14 -11.71
C LEU A 272 -13.01 -15.15 -10.28
N ALA A 273 -13.45 -14.23 -9.42
CA ALA A 273 -13.03 -14.23 -8.02
C ALA A 273 -13.39 -15.53 -7.28
N ASN A 274 -14.62 -16.03 -7.45
CA ASN A 274 -15.03 -17.32 -6.87
C ASN A 274 -14.22 -18.50 -7.42
N GLN A 275 -13.89 -18.48 -8.71
CA GLN A 275 -13.01 -19.49 -9.31
C GLN A 275 -11.61 -19.48 -8.70
N VAL A 276 -11.05 -18.31 -8.38
CA VAL A 276 -9.76 -18.21 -7.67
C VAL A 276 -9.87 -18.83 -6.28
N ILE A 277 -10.88 -18.46 -5.50
CA ILE A 277 -11.08 -18.98 -4.14
C ILE A 277 -11.22 -20.51 -4.15
N ALA A 278 -11.95 -21.07 -5.12
CA ALA A 278 -12.13 -22.51 -5.26
C ALA A 278 -10.83 -23.28 -5.59
N LYS A 279 -9.79 -22.62 -6.11
CA LYS A 279 -8.49 -23.25 -6.42
C LYS A 279 -7.60 -23.46 -5.17
N VAL A 280 -7.93 -22.85 -4.03
CA VAL A 280 -7.11 -22.92 -2.80
C VAL A 280 -6.90 -24.36 -2.32
N ASP A 281 -7.97 -25.15 -2.21
CA ASP A 281 -7.88 -26.54 -1.74
C ASP A 281 -7.05 -27.42 -2.71
N GLY A 282 -7.19 -27.19 -4.02
CA GLY A 282 -6.39 -27.86 -5.03
C GLY A 282 -4.91 -27.48 -4.99
N THR A 283 -4.59 -26.27 -4.50
CA THR A 283 -3.20 -25.82 -4.32
C THR A 283 -2.56 -26.50 -3.12
N LYS A 284 -3.28 -26.64 -2.01
CA LYS A 284 -2.78 -27.35 -0.81
C LYS A 284 -2.34 -28.78 -1.11
N VAL A 285 -3.14 -29.53 -1.88
CA VAL A 285 -2.80 -30.89 -2.29
C VAL A 285 -1.47 -30.93 -3.06
N ARG A 286 -1.23 -29.96 -3.96
CA ARG A 286 0.03 -29.88 -4.72
C ARG A 286 1.21 -29.51 -3.83
N ILE A 287 1.00 -28.65 -2.83
CA ILE A 287 2.02 -28.28 -1.86
C ILE A 287 2.36 -29.48 -0.95
N ASP A 288 1.38 -30.30 -0.56
CA ASP A 288 1.63 -31.54 0.16
C ASP A 288 2.46 -32.53 -0.66
N ASP A 289 2.13 -32.70 -1.95
CA ASP A 289 2.91 -33.54 -2.88
C ASP A 289 4.35 -32.99 -3.07
N LEU A 290 4.51 -31.67 -3.17
CA LEU A 290 5.81 -31.02 -3.22
C LEU A 290 6.60 -31.29 -1.94
N ASN A 291 6.03 -31.03 -0.77
CA ASN A 291 6.65 -31.26 0.52
C ASN A 291 7.08 -32.72 0.71
N ALA A 292 6.23 -33.67 0.31
CA ALA A 292 6.59 -35.09 0.32
C ALA A 292 7.81 -35.39 -0.55
N SER A 293 7.91 -34.78 -1.74
CA SER A 293 9.07 -34.94 -2.62
C SER A 293 10.36 -34.33 -2.06
N LEU A 294 10.27 -33.36 -1.14
CA LEU A 294 11.45 -32.78 -0.49
C LEU A 294 12.08 -33.75 0.49
N LEU A 295 11.31 -34.65 1.11
CA LEU A 295 11.82 -35.64 2.07
C LEU A 295 12.75 -36.69 1.43
N ASP A 296 12.72 -36.81 0.10
CA ASP A 296 13.61 -37.68 -0.67
C ASP A 296 15.02 -37.07 -0.85
N LEU A 297 15.24 -35.81 -0.45
CA LEU A 297 16.53 -35.13 -0.60
C LEU A 297 17.53 -35.56 0.49
N GLU A 298 18.80 -35.68 0.12
CA GLU A 298 19.85 -36.08 1.08
C GLU A 298 20.35 -34.94 1.97
N SER A 299 20.25 -33.69 1.53
CA SER A 299 20.75 -32.51 2.26
C SER A 299 19.66 -31.92 3.15
N PRO A 300 19.83 -31.93 4.49
CA PRO A 300 18.89 -31.27 5.41
C PRO A 300 18.74 -29.77 5.13
N GLU A 301 19.82 -29.12 4.71
CA GLU A 301 19.80 -27.70 4.33
C GLU A 301 18.91 -27.47 3.11
N ALA A 302 19.00 -28.32 2.09
CA ALA A 302 18.14 -28.25 0.91
C ALA A 302 16.68 -28.52 1.24
N ILE A 303 16.38 -29.47 2.12
CA ILE A 303 15.01 -29.75 2.60
C ILE A 303 14.40 -28.50 3.23
N VAL A 304 15.11 -27.85 4.16
CA VAL A 304 14.62 -26.67 4.86
C VAL A 304 14.46 -25.48 3.91
N ALA A 305 15.45 -25.27 3.04
CA ALA A 305 15.43 -24.18 2.06
C ALA A 305 14.27 -24.32 1.07
N LEU A 306 14.09 -25.50 0.47
CA LEU A 306 13.00 -25.76 -0.47
C LEU A 306 11.64 -25.86 0.22
N GLY A 307 11.58 -26.25 1.49
CA GLY A 307 10.36 -26.16 2.30
C GLY A 307 9.91 -24.70 2.48
N THR A 308 10.85 -23.78 2.63
CA THR A 308 10.56 -22.33 2.65
C THR A 308 10.02 -21.82 1.31
N VAL A 309 10.53 -22.36 0.19
CA VAL A 309 9.99 -22.10 -1.15
C VAL A 309 8.57 -22.63 -1.30
N ALA A 310 8.31 -23.86 -0.85
CA ALA A 310 6.97 -24.46 -0.89
C ALA A 310 5.95 -23.67 -0.07
N ASP A 311 6.26 -23.30 1.19
CA ASP A 311 5.42 -22.42 2.01
C ASP A 311 5.18 -21.07 1.31
N SER A 312 6.22 -20.48 0.71
CA SER A 312 6.09 -19.21 0.02
C SER A 312 5.15 -19.29 -1.19
N ILE A 313 5.20 -20.38 -1.96
CA ILE A 313 4.27 -20.62 -3.08
C ILE A 313 2.82 -20.77 -2.59
N ASP A 314 2.61 -21.47 -1.49
CA ASP A 314 1.28 -21.64 -0.89
C ASP A 314 0.71 -20.29 -0.44
N ARG A 315 1.49 -19.53 0.33
CA ARG A 315 1.12 -18.19 0.81
C ARG A 315 0.79 -17.22 -0.31
N ILE A 316 1.51 -17.25 -1.42
CA ILE A 316 1.20 -16.42 -2.61
C ILE A 316 -0.20 -16.74 -3.14
N GLY A 317 -0.56 -18.03 -3.23
CA GLY A 317 -1.91 -18.47 -3.62
C GLY A 317 -2.98 -17.98 -2.64
N GLU A 318 -2.74 -18.10 -1.34
CA GLU A 318 -3.64 -17.59 -0.29
C GLU A 318 -3.84 -16.07 -0.39
N TYR A 319 -2.77 -15.30 -0.66
CA TYR A 319 -2.90 -13.85 -0.87
C TYR A 319 -3.66 -13.51 -2.16
N GLY A 320 -3.55 -14.32 -3.21
CA GLY A 320 -4.42 -14.24 -4.38
C GLY A 320 -5.89 -14.44 -4.03
N ALA A 321 -6.22 -15.43 -3.19
CA ALA A 321 -7.58 -15.63 -2.70
C ALA A 321 -8.09 -14.44 -1.87
N ASN A 322 -7.26 -13.87 -0.99
CA ASN A 322 -7.63 -12.65 -0.24
C ASN A 322 -7.96 -11.48 -1.18
N ILE A 323 -7.23 -11.31 -2.29
CA ILE A 323 -7.53 -10.28 -3.30
C ILE A 323 -8.85 -10.59 -4.01
N ALA A 324 -9.13 -11.86 -4.31
CA ALA A 324 -10.38 -12.29 -4.91
C ALA A 324 -11.59 -12.01 -3.99
N GLU A 325 -11.46 -12.22 -2.68
CA GLU A 325 -12.50 -11.84 -1.71
C GLU A 325 -12.78 -10.33 -1.73
N LEU A 326 -11.74 -9.50 -1.83
CA LEU A 326 -11.89 -8.05 -1.98
C LEU A 326 -12.61 -7.67 -3.28
N ALA A 327 -12.37 -8.39 -4.37
CA ALA A 327 -13.08 -8.19 -5.64
C ALA A 327 -14.59 -8.43 -5.51
N ILE A 328 -14.99 -9.45 -4.73
CA ILE A 328 -16.40 -9.73 -4.44
C ILE A 328 -17.00 -8.61 -3.59
N ASN A 329 -16.30 -8.21 -2.51
CA ASN A 329 -16.76 -7.15 -1.62
C ASN A 329 -16.99 -5.83 -2.37
N LEU A 330 -16.03 -5.43 -3.21
CA LEU A 330 -16.09 -4.22 -4.00
C LEU A 330 -17.27 -4.24 -4.99
N SER A 331 -17.51 -5.38 -5.65
CA SER A 331 -18.64 -5.55 -6.57
C SER A 331 -19.99 -5.38 -5.85
N MET A 332 -20.15 -5.94 -4.64
CA MET A 332 -21.39 -5.82 -3.86
C MET A 332 -21.64 -4.40 -3.34
N ALA A 333 -20.59 -3.65 -2.98
CA ALA A 333 -20.71 -2.26 -2.51
C ALA A 333 -21.23 -1.31 -3.61
N ILE A 334 -20.96 -1.62 -4.88
CA ILE A 334 -21.40 -0.80 -6.04
C ILE A 334 -22.86 -1.08 -6.41
N VAL A 335 -23.33 -2.33 -6.29
CA VAL A 335 -24.72 -2.72 -6.62
C VAL A 335 -25.74 -1.96 -5.76
N GLN A 336 -25.39 -1.59 -4.53
CA GLN A 336 -26.27 -0.81 -3.65
C GLN A 336 -26.49 0.65 -4.09
N LYS A 337 -25.78 1.13 -5.13
CA LYS A 337 -25.87 2.52 -5.63
C LYS A 337 -26.67 2.70 -6.93
N LYS A 338 -27.21 1.62 -7.53
CA LYS A 338 -28.13 1.70 -8.68
C LYS A 338 -29.58 1.62 -8.23
#